data_AF-A0A521W4E7-F1
#
_entry.id   AF-A0A521W4E7-F1
#
_cell.length_a   1.000
_cell.length_b   1.000
_cell.length_c   1.000
_cell.angle_alpha   90.00
_cell.angle_beta   90.00
_cell.angle_gamma   90.00
#
_symmetry.space_group_name_H-M   'P 1'
#
loop_
_entity.id
_entity.type
_entity.pdbx_description
1 polymer ?
#
loop_
_entity_poly.entity_id
_entity_poly.type
_entity_poly.pdbx_seq_one_letter_code
_entity_poly.pdbx_strand_id
1 'polypeptide(L)'
;MLNRAVLIVRFKQPFVEWVNAADPAPAHTITVADLNDDSSAFLLEVEDESDLDGWLALNGNTLFEEILNDWYTDPGLWPPDRSLAMFRDWCSFELHTVVIDTGSSVLEDDEDEGTL
;
A
#
# COMPACT_ATOMS: atom_id res chain seq x y z
N MET A 1 11.10 7.03 -19.77
CA MET A 1 9.67 6.85 -19.48
C MET A 1 9.53 5.40 -19.06
N LEU A 2 9.26 5.16 -17.78
CA LEU A 2 9.02 3.80 -17.29
C LEU A 2 7.62 3.39 -17.80
N ASN A 3 7.46 2.13 -18.22
CA ASN A 3 6.15 1.57 -18.56
C ASN A 3 5.39 1.19 -17.27
N ARG A 4 5.45 2.06 -16.25
CA ARG A 4 4.94 1.81 -14.91
C ARG A 4 4.32 3.08 -14.37
N ALA A 5 3.11 2.98 -13.84
CA ALA A 5 2.48 4.01 -13.03
C ALA A 5 2.88 3.83 -11.56
N VAL A 6 2.87 4.91 -10.78
CA VAL A 6 2.95 4.86 -9.32
C VAL A 6 1.54 4.91 -8.76
N LEU A 7 1.17 3.95 -7.92
CA LEU A 7 -0.03 3.96 -7.09
C LEU A 7 0.37 4.34 -5.66
N ILE A 8 -0.15 5.46 -5.15
CA ILE A 8 -0.05 5.78 -3.73
C ILE A 8 -1.36 5.35 -3.06
N VAL A 9 -1.25 4.61 -1.96
CA VAL A 9 -2.41 4.19 -1.18
C VAL A 9 -2.55 5.12 0.03
N ARG A 10 -3.64 5.88 0.07
CA ARG A 10 -3.96 6.78 1.17
C ARG A 10 -4.93 6.14 2.14
N PHE A 11 -4.62 6.23 3.43
CA PHE A 11 -5.41 5.63 4.49
C PHE A 11 -6.57 6.54 4.90
N LYS A 12 -7.75 5.96 5.05
CA LYS A 12 -8.94 6.61 5.60
C LYS A 12 -9.09 6.26 7.08
N GLN A 13 -10.04 6.94 7.72
CA GLN A 13 -10.34 6.75 9.14
C GLN A 13 -10.52 5.28 9.59
N PRO A 14 -11.23 4.40 8.84
CA PRO A 14 -11.40 3.01 9.27
C PRO A 14 -10.09 2.22 9.37
N PHE A 15 -9.13 2.47 8.47
CA PHE A 15 -7.81 1.83 8.54
C PHE A 15 -7.07 2.28 9.80
N VAL A 16 -7.09 3.58 10.10
CA VAL A 16 -6.44 4.17 11.28
C VAL A 16 -7.06 3.65 12.58
N GLU A 17 -8.37 3.47 12.62
CA GLU A 17 -9.07 2.87 13.75
C GLU A 17 -8.59 1.44 13.99
N TRP A 18 -8.42 0.64 12.93
CA TRP A 18 -7.85 -0.70 13.03
C TRP A 18 -6.41 -0.67 13.52
N VAL A 19 -5.55 0.19 12.96
CA VAL A 19 -4.14 0.28 13.38
C VAL A 19 -4.04 0.56 14.87
N ASN A 20 -4.79 1.52 15.38
CA ASN A 20 -4.79 1.88 16.80
C ASN A 20 -5.42 0.79 17.69
N ALA A 21 -6.40 0.03 17.19
CA ALA A 21 -7.06 -1.03 17.96
C ALA A 21 -6.25 -2.33 18.02
N ALA A 22 -5.41 -2.59 17.02
CA ALA A 22 -4.55 -3.77 16.95
C ALA A 22 -3.34 -3.68 17.89
N ASP A 23 -2.92 -2.47 18.30
CA ASP A 23 -1.84 -2.29 19.27
C ASP A 23 -2.32 -2.61 20.71
N PRO A 24 -1.78 -3.65 21.37
CA PRO A 24 -2.15 -3.96 22.75
C PRO A 24 -1.59 -2.96 23.79
N ALA A 25 -0.62 -2.11 23.42
CA ALA A 25 0.03 -1.16 24.32
C ALA A 25 0.44 0.13 23.60
N PRO A 26 -0.53 0.94 23.10
CA PRO A 26 -0.22 2.11 22.30
C PRO A 26 0.58 3.15 23.08
N ALA A 27 1.75 3.49 22.56
CA ALA A 27 2.57 4.58 23.08
C ALA A 27 1.94 5.96 22.79
N HIS A 28 1.25 6.07 21.66
CA HIS A 28 0.47 7.25 21.24
C HIS A 28 -0.64 6.81 20.27
N THR A 29 -1.64 7.66 20.08
CA THR A 29 -2.69 7.45 19.07
C THR A 29 -2.22 8.00 17.74
N ILE A 30 -2.23 7.16 16.71
CA ILE A 30 -1.87 7.52 15.34
C ILE A 30 -3.08 8.18 14.67
N THR A 31 -2.88 9.33 14.04
CA THR A 31 -3.93 10.02 13.27
C THR A 31 -3.88 9.68 11.78
N VAL A 32 -4.94 10.02 11.04
CA VAL A 32 -4.94 9.92 9.56
C VAL A 32 -3.80 10.73 8.95
N ALA A 33 -3.45 11.88 9.53
CA ALA A 33 -2.35 12.69 9.02
C ALA A 33 -1.01 11.97 9.20
N ASP A 34 -0.77 11.38 10.39
CA ASP A 34 0.47 10.64 10.67
C ASP A 34 0.64 9.44 9.74
N LEU A 35 -0.43 8.67 9.51
CA LEU A 35 -0.42 7.51 8.60
C LEU A 35 -0.19 7.88 7.13
N ASN A 36 -0.55 9.10 6.72
CA ASN A 36 -0.43 9.55 5.34
C ASN A 36 0.77 10.48 5.08
N ASP A 37 1.59 10.78 6.10
CA ASP A 37 2.79 11.62 5.96
C ASP A 37 3.83 10.93 5.06
N ASP A 38 3.97 9.61 5.20
CA ASP A 38 4.84 8.75 4.37
C ASP A 38 4.11 7.47 3.93
N SER A 39 3.16 7.62 3.01
CA SER A 39 2.36 6.50 2.50
C SER A 39 3.17 5.59 1.56
N SER A 40 2.93 4.29 1.65
CA SER A 40 3.46 3.30 0.70
C SER A 40 3.08 3.64 -0.74
N ALA A 41 4.06 3.49 -1.65
CA ALA A 41 3.91 3.72 -3.07
C ALA A 41 4.31 2.46 -3.85
N PHE A 42 3.49 2.08 -4.82
CA PHE A 42 3.64 0.84 -5.58
C PHE A 42 3.83 1.14 -7.06
N LEU A 43 4.76 0.43 -7.72
CA LEU A 43 4.93 0.51 -9.17
C LEU A 43 4.07 -0.54 -9.87
N LEU A 44 3.17 -0.09 -10.74
CA LEU A 44 2.19 -0.93 -11.42
C LEU A 44 2.34 -0.85 -12.94
N GLU A 45 2.09 -1.97 -13.63
CA GLU A 45 1.98 -2.01 -15.09
C GLU A 45 0.53 -1.71 -15.54
N VAL A 46 0.12 -0.44 -15.43
CA VAL A 46 -1.19 0.08 -15.86
C VAL A 46 -1.00 1.38 -16.64
N GLU A 47 -1.87 1.65 -17.61
CA GLU A 47 -1.77 2.87 -18.44
C GLU A 47 -2.58 4.03 -17.87
N ASP A 48 -3.74 3.75 -17.27
CA ASP A 48 -4.64 4.75 -16.69
C ASP A 48 -5.54 4.19 -15.56
N GLU A 49 -6.45 5.05 -15.07
CA GLU A 49 -7.41 4.72 -14.01
C GLU A 49 -8.38 3.59 -14.38
N SER A 50 -8.70 3.43 -15.67
CA SER A 50 -9.60 2.35 -16.11
C SER A 50 -8.93 0.99 -16.06
N ASP A 51 -7.63 0.92 -16.35
CA ASP A 51 -6.81 -0.27 -16.17
C ASP A 51 -6.61 -0.60 -14.68
N LEU A 52 -6.49 0.43 -13.84
CA LEU A 52 -6.29 0.26 -12.38
C LEU A 52 -7.42 -0.54 -11.74
N ASP A 53 -8.69 -0.29 -12.11
CA ASP A 53 -9.82 -1.04 -11.56
C ASP A 53 -9.74 -2.54 -11.89
N GLY A 54 -9.34 -2.88 -13.11
CA GLY A 54 -9.11 -4.26 -13.54
C GLY A 54 -7.92 -4.90 -12.81
N TRP A 55 -6.84 -4.15 -12.65
CA TRP A 55 -5.66 -4.59 -11.90
C TRP A 55 -6.01 -4.84 -10.42
N LEU A 56 -6.75 -3.93 -9.77
CA LEU A 56 -7.21 -4.08 -8.39
C LEU A 56 -8.18 -5.26 -8.23
N ALA A 57 -9.01 -5.58 -9.22
CA ALA A 57 -9.88 -6.74 -9.18
C ALA A 57 -9.09 -8.07 -9.13
N LEU A 58 -7.90 -8.10 -9.75
CA LEU A 58 -7.04 -9.28 -9.79
C LEU A 58 -6.06 -9.35 -8.62
N ASN A 59 -5.52 -8.20 -8.18
CA ASN A 59 -4.39 -8.12 -7.26
C ASN A 59 -4.72 -7.43 -5.93
N GLY A 60 -5.91 -6.82 -5.80
CA GLY A 60 -6.24 -5.93 -4.69
C GLY A 60 -6.25 -6.62 -3.33
N ASN A 61 -6.62 -7.90 -3.24
CA ASN A 61 -6.54 -8.64 -1.99
C ASN A 61 -5.07 -8.84 -1.57
N THR A 62 -4.19 -9.22 -2.50
CA THR A 62 -2.75 -9.38 -2.23
C THR A 62 -2.12 -8.06 -1.84
N LEU A 63 -2.40 -6.98 -2.59
CA LEU A 63 -1.92 -5.64 -2.24
C LEU A 63 -2.41 -5.21 -0.85
N PHE A 64 -3.66 -5.51 -0.50
CA PHE A 64 -4.19 -5.16 0.82
C PHE A 64 -3.51 -5.96 1.93
N GLU A 65 -3.21 -7.25 1.71
CA GLU A 65 -2.47 -8.07 2.65
C GLU A 65 -1.04 -7.55 2.88
N GLU A 66 -0.33 -7.09 1.85
CA GLU A 66 1.01 -6.49 2.05
C GLU A 66 0.95 -5.20 2.85
N ILE A 67 -0.05 -4.36 2.57
CA ILE A 67 -0.26 -3.16 3.37
C ILE A 67 -0.57 -3.52 4.82
N LEU A 68 -1.39 -4.54 5.10
CA LEU A 68 -1.66 -4.98 6.47
C LEU A 68 -0.39 -5.52 7.15
N ASN A 69 0.44 -6.25 6.40
CA ASN A 69 1.69 -6.84 6.87
C ASN A 69 2.74 -5.77 7.25
N ASP A 70 2.79 -4.66 6.52
CA ASP A 70 3.66 -3.51 6.82
C ASP A 70 3.36 -2.91 8.21
N TRP A 71 2.11 -2.98 8.67
CA TRP A 71 1.71 -2.48 9.99
C TRP A 71 1.82 -3.53 11.09
N TYR A 72 1.27 -4.73 10.85
CA TYR A 72 1.32 -5.84 11.80
C TYR A 72 1.62 -7.14 11.07
N THR A 73 2.75 -7.77 11.35
CA THR A 73 3.14 -9.03 10.71
C THR A 73 2.41 -10.26 11.26
N ASP A 74 1.63 -10.13 12.34
CA ASP A 74 0.79 -11.21 12.87
C ASP A 74 -0.56 -11.23 12.15
N PRO A 75 -0.85 -12.24 11.29
CA PRO A 75 -2.12 -12.32 10.57
C PRO A 75 -3.33 -12.48 11.49
N GLY A 76 -3.14 -12.86 12.76
CA GLY A 76 -4.20 -12.91 13.76
C GLY A 76 -4.77 -11.54 14.15
N LEU A 77 -4.03 -10.46 13.88
CA LEU A 77 -4.45 -9.07 14.13
C LEU A 77 -5.17 -8.44 12.93
N TRP A 78 -5.14 -9.10 11.77
CA TRP A 78 -5.72 -8.57 10.55
C TRP A 78 -7.26 -8.65 10.57
N PRO A 79 -7.95 -7.77 9.84
CA PRO A 79 -9.39 -7.91 9.67
C PRO A 79 -9.75 -9.25 9.01
N PRO A 80 -10.85 -9.90 9.43
CA PRO A 80 -11.26 -11.19 8.87
C PRO A 80 -11.79 -11.06 7.44
N ASP A 81 -12.43 -9.93 7.11
CA ASP A 81 -12.73 -9.54 5.73
C ASP A 81 -11.50 -8.81 5.17
N ARG A 82 -11.07 -9.21 3.98
CA ARG A 82 -9.97 -8.58 3.22
C ARG A 82 -10.34 -8.43 1.74
N SER A 83 -11.63 -8.29 1.49
CA SER A 83 -12.16 -8.08 0.15
C SER A 83 -11.71 -6.72 -0.41
N LEU A 84 -11.63 -6.63 -1.73
CA LEU A 84 -11.40 -5.36 -2.43
C LEU A 84 -12.43 -4.27 -2.04
N ALA A 85 -13.66 -4.65 -1.68
CA ALA A 85 -14.67 -3.71 -1.20
C ALA A 85 -14.22 -3.05 0.10
N MET A 86 -13.78 -3.84 1.09
CA MET A 86 -13.23 -3.32 2.34
C MET A 86 -11.97 -2.48 2.09
N PHE A 87 -11.10 -2.92 1.18
CA PHE A 87 -9.92 -2.15 0.83
C PHE A 87 -10.28 -0.75 0.28
N ARG A 88 -11.31 -0.65 -0.58
CA ARG A 88 -11.82 0.64 -1.07
C ARG A 88 -12.50 1.48 0.00
N ASP A 89 -13.09 0.86 1.02
CA ASP A 89 -13.66 1.59 2.17
C ASP A 89 -12.57 2.14 3.10
N TRP A 90 -11.46 1.42 3.24
CA TRP A 90 -10.37 1.73 4.15
C TRP A 90 -9.31 2.64 3.53
N CYS A 91 -9.18 2.60 2.21
CA CYS A 91 -8.14 3.34 1.49
C CYS A 91 -8.69 4.10 0.28
N SER A 92 -7.95 5.09 -0.18
CA SER A 92 -8.09 5.71 -1.51
C SER A 92 -6.81 5.53 -2.32
N PHE A 93 -6.95 5.57 -3.63
CA PHE A 93 -5.90 5.28 -4.59
C PHE A 93 -5.58 6.54 -5.37
N GLU A 94 -4.31 6.94 -5.37
CA GLU A 94 -3.80 8.06 -6.17
C GLU A 94 -2.85 7.50 -7.24
N LEU A 95 -3.28 7.51 -8.51
CA LEU A 95 -2.49 7.00 -9.61
C LEU A 95 -1.70 8.12 -10.32
N HIS A 96 -0.41 7.90 -10.48
CA HIS A 96 0.50 8.76 -11.23
C HIS A 96 1.08 7.98 -12.41
N THR A 97 0.52 8.21 -13.61
CA THR A 97 0.90 7.48 -14.84
C THR A 97 2.19 7.98 -15.47
N VAL A 98 2.62 9.20 -15.13
CA VAL A 98 3.87 9.79 -15.63
C VAL A 98 4.91 9.80 -14.52
N VAL A 99 5.82 8.83 -14.59
CA VAL A 99 6.93 8.68 -13.65
C VAL A 99 8.23 8.94 -14.39
N ILE A 100 9.02 9.88 -13.86
CA ILE A 100 10.33 10.24 -14.41
C ILE A 100 11.38 9.85 -13.36
N ASP A 101 12.11 8.78 -13.67
CA ASP A 101 13.31 8.44 -12.91
C ASP A 101 14.39 9.51 -13.16
N THR A 102 14.81 10.17 -12.08
CA THR A 102 15.87 11.18 -12.09
C THR A 102 17.17 10.66 -11.47
N GLY A 103 17.17 9.41 -11.01
CA GLY A 103 18.35 8.69 -10.54
C GLY A 103 19.30 8.37 -11.68
N SER A 104 20.56 8.11 -11.33
CA SER A 104 21.61 7.71 -12.28
C SER A 104 22.24 6.35 -11.94
N SER A 105 21.92 5.78 -10.78
CA SER A 105 22.26 4.43 -10.39
C SER A 105 21.26 3.43 -10.97
N VAL A 106 21.67 2.15 -11.03
CA VAL A 106 20.75 1.05 -11.30
C VAL A 106 19.79 0.92 -10.11
N LEU A 107 18.54 0.52 -10.37
CA LEU A 107 17.61 0.13 -9.31
C LEU A 107 18.06 -1.23 -8.78
N GLU A 108 18.39 -1.28 -7.50
CA GLU A 108 18.76 -2.50 -6.77
C GLU A 108 17.56 -2.92 -5.90
N ASP A 109 17.34 -4.22 -5.79
CA ASP A 109 16.36 -4.77 -4.85
C ASP A 109 17.08 -5.00 -3.52
N ASP A 110 16.57 -4.39 -2.44
CA ASP A 110 17.17 -4.51 -1.11
C ASP A 110 17.03 -5.95 -0.54
N GLU A 111 16.16 -6.80 -1.12
CA GLU A 111 16.05 -8.22 -0.75
C GLU A 111 17.09 -9.12 -1.44
N ASP A 112 17.77 -8.64 -2.48
CA ASP A 112 18.88 -9.32 -3.15
C ASP A 112 20.20 -9.11 -2.36
N GLU A 113 20.22 -9.47 -1.07
CA GLU A 113 21.49 -9.77 -0.40
C GLU A 113 22.03 -11.07 -1.01
N GLY A 114 22.85 -10.91 -2.06
CA GLY A 114 23.40 -11.97 -2.87
C GLY A 114 23.78 -13.21 -2.07
N THR A 115 23.11 -14.31 -2.35
CA THR A 115 23.56 -15.64 -1.95
C THR A 115 24.87 -15.93 -2.70
N LEU A 116 25.99 -15.61 -2.04
CA LEU A 116 27.34 -16.04 -2.43
C LEU A 116 27.58 -17.51 -2.03
#